data_AF-A0A5D6XT13-F1
#
_entry.id   AF-A0A5D6XT13-F1
#
_cell.length_a   1.000
_cell.length_b   1.000
_cell.length_c   1.000
_cell.angle_alpha   90.00
_cell.angle_beta   90.00
_cell.angle_gamma   90.00
#
_symmetry.space_group_name_H-M   'P 1'
#
loop_
_entity.id
_entity.type
_entity.pdbx_description
1 polymer ?
#
loop_
_entity_poly.entity_id
_entity_poly.type
_entity_poly.pdbx_seq_one_letter_code
_entity_poly.pdbx_strand_id
1 'polypeptide(L)'
;PAIPLGYAVILSPVVAQFPGGKFQCAAFLNTTEPPAELLVGVVIFDKVTSLDHVGPSTYLEMFDWSGSPVRFITIGARTGGTGPDSYLPQHMTVSYKDAPTKLDVLLIPGGLGTAGVVKDAGFMKYLTTAAEQSKHV
;
A
#
# COMPACT_ATOMS: atom_id res chain seq x y z
N PRO A 1 -36.46 -22.01 5.39
CA PRO A 1 -35.67 -21.65 6.60
C PRO A 1 -34.19 -21.44 6.24
N ALA A 2 -33.75 -20.19 6.25
CA ALA A 2 -32.39 -19.79 5.89
C ALA A 2 -31.40 -20.12 7.03
N ILE A 3 -30.26 -20.71 6.66
CA ILE A 3 -29.12 -20.94 7.55
C ILE A 3 -28.22 -19.70 7.47
N PRO A 4 -27.90 -19.01 8.57
CA PRO A 4 -26.96 -17.90 8.51
C PRO A 4 -25.53 -18.47 8.44
N LEU A 5 -24.81 -18.13 7.36
CA LEU A 5 -23.37 -18.33 7.26
C LEU A 5 -22.65 -17.27 8.11
N GLY A 6 -22.38 -17.60 9.37
CA GLY A 6 -21.32 -16.96 10.15
C GLY A 6 -20.07 -17.83 10.08
N TYR A 7 -19.06 -17.42 9.31
CA TYR A 7 -17.73 -18.02 9.42
C TYR A 7 -17.11 -17.57 10.75
N ALA A 8 -17.20 -18.42 11.78
CA ALA A 8 -16.34 -18.34 12.95
C ALA A 8 -15.21 -19.36 12.76
N VAL A 9 -14.03 -18.88 12.35
CA VAL A 9 -12.82 -19.70 12.42
C VAL A 9 -12.36 -19.66 13.87
N ILE A 10 -12.76 -20.65 14.67
CA ILE A 10 -12.19 -20.86 16.00
C ILE A 10 -10.84 -21.55 15.81
N LEU A 11 -9.77 -20.76 15.69
CA LEU A 11 -8.42 -21.28 15.91
C LEU A 11 -8.21 -21.39 17.42
N SER A 12 -8.18 -22.62 17.92
CA SER A 12 -7.81 -22.92 19.30
C SER A 12 -6.44 -22.27 19.62
N PRO A 13 -6.27 -21.60 20.77
CA PRO A 13 -5.00 -20.95 21.08
C PRO A 13 -3.93 -22.02 21.32
N VAL A 14 -3.03 -22.20 20.34
CA VAL A 14 -1.80 -22.95 20.54
C VAL A 14 -0.87 -22.08 21.39
N VAL A 15 -0.81 -22.37 22.68
CA VAL A 15 0.20 -21.81 23.58
C VAL A 15 1.53 -22.51 23.28
N ALA A 16 2.40 -21.88 22.49
CA ALA A 16 3.78 -22.34 22.34
C ALA A 16 4.56 -21.95 23.62
N GLN A 17 4.96 -22.94 24.41
CA GLN A 17 5.70 -22.74 25.65
C GLN A 17 7.17 -23.14 25.46
N PHE A 18 8.06 -22.15 25.39
CA PHE A 18 9.51 -22.39 25.34
C PHE A 18 10.13 -22.23 26.75
N PRO A 19 11.18 -23.01 27.09
CA PRO A 19 11.86 -22.87 28.36
C PRO A 19 12.68 -21.56 28.38
N GLY A 20 12.19 -20.52 29.07
CA GLY A 20 12.96 -19.30 29.31
C GLY A 20 12.20 -17.96 29.37
N GLY A 21 10.90 -17.90 29.06
CA GLY A 21 10.16 -16.64 29.18
C GLY A 21 8.71 -16.72 28.75
N LYS A 22 7.84 -15.95 29.41
CA LYS A 22 6.44 -15.77 29.02
C LYS A 22 6.37 -14.67 27.96
N PHE A 23 6.16 -15.01 26.71
CA PHE A 23 5.67 -14.04 25.72
C PHE A 23 4.14 -14.11 25.69
N GLN A 24 3.49 -12.99 26.00
CA GLN A 24 2.04 -12.88 26.01
C GLN A 24 1.57 -12.50 24.59
N CYS A 25 1.33 -13.50 23.73
CA CYS A 25 0.69 -13.31 22.42
C CYS A 25 -0.79 -12.87 22.52
N ALA A 26 -1.36 -12.81 23.72
CA ALA A 26 -2.80 -12.65 23.94
C ALA A 26 -3.36 -11.25 23.60
N ALA A 27 -2.53 -10.20 23.53
CA ALA A 27 -3.03 -8.85 23.24
C ALA A 27 -3.39 -8.63 21.76
N PHE A 28 -2.86 -9.44 20.84
CA PHE A 28 -3.07 -9.27 19.40
C PHE A 28 -4.34 -9.98 18.89
N LEU A 29 -4.92 -10.90 19.67
CA LEU A 29 -6.03 -11.77 19.25
C LEU A 29 -7.41 -11.33 19.76
N ASN A 30 -7.51 -10.18 20.46
CA ASN A 30 -8.75 -9.76 21.11
C ASN A 30 -9.47 -8.59 20.40
N THR A 31 -9.10 -8.27 19.16
CA THR A 31 -9.83 -7.29 18.35
C THR A 31 -10.91 -8.02 17.55
N THR A 32 -12.19 -7.72 17.86
CA THR A 32 -13.35 -8.20 17.09
C THR A 32 -13.56 -7.45 15.77
N GLU A 33 -12.79 -6.38 15.55
CA GLU A 33 -12.82 -5.62 14.31
C GLU A 33 -11.82 -6.22 13.32
N PRO A 34 -12.22 -6.49 12.06
CA PRO A 34 -11.27 -6.89 11.03
C PRO A 34 -10.20 -5.79 10.90
N PRO A 35 -8.92 -6.15 10.73
CA PRO A 35 -7.87 -5.16 10.57
C PRO A 35 -8.23 -4.20 9.42
N ALA A 36 -8.16 -2.90 9.70
CA ALA A 36 -8.46 -1.89 8.69
C ALA A 36 -7.54 -2.09 7.48
N GLU A 37 -8.13 -2.15 6.28
CA GLU A 37 -7.38 -2.28 5.03
C GLU A 37 -6.37 -1.12 4.90
N LEU A 38 -5.09 -1.47 4.70
CA LEU A 38 -4.02 -0.51 4.50
C LEU A 38 -4.05 0.00 3.06
N LEU A 39 -4.24 1.29 2.89
CA LEU A 39 -4.21 1.94 1.58
C LEU A 39 -2.79 2.43 1.26
N VAL A 40 -2.16 1.79 0.29
CA VAL A 40 -0.82 2.14 -0.21
C VAL A 40 -0.93 2.85 -1.55
N GLY A 41 -0.49 4.09 -1.60
CA GLY A 41 -0.38 4.86 -2.85
C GLY A 41 1.04 4.78 -3.40
N VAL A 42 1.21 4.33 -4.64
CA VAL A 42 2.50 4.25 -5.31
C VAL A 42 2.55 5.29 -6.44
N VAL A 43 3.52 6.19 -6.40
CA VAL A 43 3.68 7.22 -7.42
C VAL A 43 4.34 6.62 -8.66
N ILE A 44 3.64 6.63 -9.79
CA ILE A 44 4.12 6.12 -11.07
C ILE A 44 4.21 7.26 -12.09
N PHE A 45 5.33 7.32 -12.80
CA PHE A 45 5.61 8.29 -13.84
C PHE A 45 6.46 7.66 -14.96
N ASP A 46 6.55 8.34 -16.10
CA ASP A 46 7.33 7.85 -17.23
C ASP A 46 8.81 7.70 -16.85
N LYS A 47 9.46 6.59 -17.23
CA LYS A 47 10.86 6.29 -16.85
C LYS A 47 11.10 6.21 -15.33
N VAL A 48 10.10 5.77 -14.57
CA VAL A 48 10.26 5.35 -13.17
C VAL A 48 11.12 4.09 -13.06
N THR A 49 11.98 4.00 -12.04
CA THR A 49 12.74 2.78 -11.75
C THR A 49 11.82 1.74 -11.14
N SER A 50 11.51 0.67 -11.87
CA SER A 50 10.53 -0.33 -11.40
C SER A 50 10.91 -0.98 -10.08
N LEU A 51 12.20 -1.26 -9.88
CA LEU A 51 12.68 -1.96 -8.68
C LEU A 51 12.41 -1.16 -7.38
N ASP A 52 12.40 0.18 -7.47
CA ASP A 52 12.20 1.06 -6.32
C ASP A 52 10.81 0.93 -5.69
N HIS A 53 9.80 0.51 -6.46
CA HIS A 53 8.47 0.26 -5.92
C HIS A 53 8.06 -1.21 -5.92
N VAL A 54 8.53 -2.02 -6.88
CA VAL A 54 8.24 -3.46 -6.89
C VAL A 54 8.76 -4.13 -5.61
N GLY A 55 9.97 -3.79 -5.15
CA GLY A 55 10.53 -4.35 -3.92
C GLY A 55 9.65 -4.07 -2.69
N PRO A 56 9.41 -2.80 -2.32
CA PRO A 56 8.55 -2.46 -1.19
C PRO A 56 7.11 -2.97 -1.34
N SER A 57 6.49 -2.87 -2.52
CA SER A 57 5.12 -3.35 -2.75
C SER A 57 5.02 -4.86 -2.55
N THR A 58 5.95 -5.66 -3.08
CA THR A 58 5.96 -7.11 -2.86
C THR A 58 6.11 -7.48 -1.39
N TYR A 59 6.89 -6.72 -0.61
CA TYR A 59 6.97 -6.93 0.83
C TYR A 59 5.66 -6.57 1.54
N LEU A 60 5.06 -5.44 1.19
CA LEU A 60 3.79 -4.98 1.79
C LEU A 60 2.63 -5.91 1.45
N GLU A 61 2.58 -6.49 0.25
CA GLU A 61 1.58 -7.51 -0.14
C GLU A 61 1.58 -8.73 0.80
N MET A 62 2.72 -9.05 1.43
CA MET A 62 2.79 -10.17 2.38
C MET A 62 1.99 -9.91 3.66
N PHE A 63 1.59 -8.68 3.95
CA PHE A 63 0.81 -8.35 5.14
C PHE A 63 -0.60 -8.95 5.08
N ASP A 64 -1.14 -9.22 3.89
CA ASP A 64 -2.38 -9.96 3.70
C ASP A 64 -2.32 -11.33 4.39
N TRP A 65 -1.18 -12.00 4.37
CA TRP A 65 -0.98 -13.30 5.02
C TRP A 65 -0.98 -13.22 6.54
N SER A 66 -0.73 -12.03 7.10
CA SER A 66 -0.78 -11.74 8.54
C SER A 66 -2.16 -11.24 8.99
N GLY A 67 -3.14 -11.21 8.09
CA GLY A 67 -4.50 -10.75 8.37
C GLY A 67 -4.70 -9.24 8.23
N SER A 68 -3.69 -8.50 7.74
CA SER A 68 -3.80 -7.05 7.50
C SER A 68 -3.93 -6.79 5.99
N PRO A 69 -5.16 -6.67 5.45
CA PRO A 69 -5.36 -6.53 4.02
C PRO A 69 -4.73 -5.25 3.49
N VAL A 70 -4.10 -5.31 2.32
CA VAL A 70 -3.42 -4.19 1.67
C VAL A 70 -4.02 -3.91 0.30
N ARG A 71 -4.40 -2.65 0.08
CA ARG A 71 -4.87 -2.18 -1.22
C ARG A 71 -3.88 -1.19 -1.82
N PHE A 72 -3.39 -1.52 -3.01
CA PHE A 72 -2.52 -0.64 -3.78
C PHE A 72 -3.33 0.22 -4.76
N ILE A 73 -2.96 1.48 -4.87
CA ILE A 73 -3.32 2.35 -6.00
C ILE A 73 -2.04 2.92 -6.60
N THR A 74 -1.94 2.94 -7.92
CA THR A 74 -0.87 3.64 -8.62
C THR A 74 -1.35 5.00 -9.09
N ILE A 75 -0.62 6.03 -8.73
CA ILE A 75 -0.98 7.44 -8.89
C ILE A 75 -0.01 8.09 -9.86
N GLY A 76 -0.52 8.71 -10.91
CA GLY A 76 0.33 9.42 -11.88
C GLY A 76 -0.24 10.75 -12.35
N ALA A 77 0.43 11.37 -13.31
CA ALA A 77 -0.06 12.59 -13.98
C ALA A 77 -1.44 12.36 -14.65
N ARG A 78 -1.67 11.12 -15.11
CA ARG A 78 -2.84 10.67 -15.87
C ARG A 78 -3.11 9.19 -15.57
N THR A 79 -4.31 8.73 -15.89
CA THR A 79 -4.63 7.29 -15.90
C THR A 79 -4.04 6.62 -17.16
N GLY A 80 -3.69 5.34 -17.06
CA GLY A 80 -3.21 4.52 -18.18
C GLY A 80 -1.74 4.12 -18.06
N GLY A 81 -1.15 3.68 -19.16
CA GLY A 81 0.25 3.20 -19.19
C GLY A 81 1.29 4.32 -19.17
N THR A 82 2.49 4.03 -18.67
CA THR A 82 3.67 4.87 -18.86
C THR A 82 3.98 5.06 -20.35
N GLY A 83 4.65 6.15 -20.69
CA GLY A 83 5.07 6.47 -22.05
C GLY A 83 5.99 5.40 -22.68
N PRO A 84 6.10 5.39 -24.02
CA PRO A 84 6.77 4.34 -24.78
C PRO A 84 8.27 4.19 -24.48
N ASP A 85 8.90 5.26 -23.98
CA ASP A 85 10.33 5.26 -23.63
C ASP A 85 10.63 4.61 -22.26
N SER A 86 9.62 4.09 -21.56
CA SER A 86 9.82 3.44 -20.26
C SER A 86 10.31 2.01 -20.48
N TYR A 87 11.38 1.62 -19.79
CA TYR A 87 11.97 0.27 -19.92
C TYR A 87 10.97 -0.85 -19.62
N LEU A 88 10.11 -0.65 -18.62
CA LEU A 88 9.02 -1.56 -18.28
C LEU A 88 7.71 -0.75 -18.25
N PRO A 89 6.73 -1.08 -19.11
CA PRO A 89 5.42 -0.45 -19.08
C PRO A 89 4.75 -0.68 -17.73
N GLN A 90 4.32 0.41 -17.08
CA GLN A 90 3.58 0.36 -15.83
C GLN A 90 2.27 1.11 -15.97
N HIS A 91 1.30 0.79 -15.13
CA HIS A 91 -0.04 1.33 -15.23
C HIS A 91 -0.35 2.25 -14.03
N MET A 92 -0.79 3.47 -14.32
CA MET A 92 -1.34 4.43 -13.37
C MET A 92 -2.86 4.22 -13.29
N THR A 93 -3.35 3.69 -12.17
CA THR A 93 -4.77 3.42 -11.96
C THR A 93 -5.59 4.70 -11.80
N VAL A 94 -4.98 5.77 -11.29
CA VAL A 94 -5.66 7.04 -11.02
C VAL A 94 -4.73 8.22 -11.31
N SER A 95 -5.30 9.33 -11.78
CA SER A 95 -4.58 10.61 -11.89
C SER A 95 -4.49 11.28 -10.52
N TYR A 96 -3.42 12.04 -10.26
CA TYR A 96 -3.29 12.82 -9.01
C TYR A 96 -4.45 13.79 -8.75
N LYS A 97 -5.22 14.15 -9.78
CA LYS A 97 -6.40 15.01 -9.66
C LYS A 97 -7.56 14.33 -8.96
N ASP A 98 -7.66 13.01 -9.10
CA ASP A 98 -8.76 12.18 -8.59
C ASP A 98 -8.31 11.22 -7.48
N ALA A 99 -7.00 11.17 -7.22
CA ALA A 99 -6.40 10.29 -6.22
C ALA A 99 -6.72 10.78 -4.80
N PRO A 100 -6.92 9.86 -3.83
CA PRO A 100 -7.00 10.23 -2.43
C PRO A 100 -5.67 10.83 -1.95
N THR A 101 -5.77 11.76 -1.01
CA THR A 101 -4.59 12.38 -0.35
C THR A 101 -4.28 11.75 1.00
N LYS A 102 -5.23 11.04 1.62
CA LYS A 102 -5.02 10.31 2.87
C LYS A 102 -4.67 8.86 2.56
N LEU A 103 -3.40 8.50 2.73
CA LEU A 103 -2.89 7.14 2.53
C LEU A 103 -2.29 6.63 3.84
N ASP A 104 -2.28 5.31 4.03
CA ASP A 104 -1.50 4.72 5.11
C ASP A 104 -0.01 4.75 4.77
N VAL A 105 0.33 4.51 3.51
CA VAL A 105 1.69 4.61 2.97
C VAL A 105 1.67 5.32 1.62
N LEU A 106 2.48 6.36 1.47
CA LEU A 106 2.77 6.99 0.19
C LEU A 106 4.18 6.62 -0.27
N LEU A 107 4.30 5.75 -1.28
CA LEU A 107 5.57 5.32 -1.82
C LEU A 107 5.98 6.15 -3.03
N ILE A 108 7.14 6.82 -2.94
CA ILE A 108 7.68 7.67 -4.02
C ILE A 108 8.97 7.04 -4.58
N PRO A 109 8.91 6.31 -5.70
CA PRO A 109 10.09 5.73 -6.33
C PRO A 109 10.97 6.78 -7.02
N GLY A 110 12.23 6.43 -7.25
CA GLY A 110 13.13 7.18 -8.10
C GLY A 110 12.94 6.88 -9.59
N GLY A 111 13.75 7.52 -10.43
CA GLY A 111 13.79 7.25 -11.86
C GLY A 111 14.29 8.42 -12.68
N LEU A 112 14.56 8.18 -13.96
CA LEU A 112 14.99 9.24 -14.88
C LEU A 112 13.89 10.27 -15.15
N GLY A 113 12.63 9.88 -14.95
CA GLY A 113 11.48 10.77 -15.12
C GLY A 113 11.22 11.75 -13.97
N THR A 114 11.95 11.64 -12.85
CA THR A 114 11.72 12.49 -11.67
C THR A 114 11.82 13.98 -12.01
N ALA A 115 12.73 14.35 -12.92
CA ALA A 115 12.89 15.72 -13.39
C ALA A 115 11.65 16.29 -14.09
N GLY A 116 10.82 15.44 -14.70
CA GLY A 116 9.53 15.83 -15.28
C GLY A 116 8.47 16.04 -14.21
N VAL A 117 8.40 15.11 -13.24
CA VAL A 117 7.45 15.18 -12.11
C VAL A 117 7.63 16.45 -11.30
N VAL A 118 8.87 16.80 -10.94
CA VAL A 118 9.15 17.98 -10.10
C VAL A 118 8.82 19.31 -10.79
N LYS A 119 8.69 19.31 -12.13
CA LYS A 119 8.30 20.49 -12.91
C LYS A 119 6.78 20.62 -13.06
N ASP A 120 6.02 19.56 -12.81
CA ASP A 120 4.57 19.61 -12.78
C ASP A 120 4.12 20.18 -11.43
N ALA A 121 3.81 21.48 -11.40
CA ALA A 121 3.37 22.16 -10.19
C ALA A 121 2.07 21.57 -9.61
N GLY A 122 1.18 21.05 -10.46
CA GLY A 122 -0.07 20.43 -10.00
C GLY A 122 0.21 19.10 -9.31
N PHE A 123 1.09 18.29 -9.91
CA PHE A 123 1.48 17.01 -9.33
C PHE A 123 2.29 17.21 -8.03
N MET A 124 3.22 18.16 -8.00
CA MET A 124 3.96 18.49 -6.77
C MET A 124 3.05 18.99 -5.66
N LYS A 125 2.04 19.82 -5.96
CA LYS A 125 1.05 20.25 -4.97
C LYS A 125 0.29 19.05 -4.39
N TYR A 126 -0.10 18.09 -5.23
CA TYR A 126 -0.72 16.85 -4.76
C TYR A 126 0.24 16.06 -3.87
N LEU A 127 1.50 15.83 -4.30
CA LEU A 127 2.48 15.07 -3.53
C LEU A 127 2.75 15.69 -2.16
N THR A 128 2.88 17.01 -2.08
CA THR A 128 3.00 17.72 -0.79
C THR A 128 1.78 17.45 0.09
N THR A 129 0.58 17.62 -0.45
CA THR A 129 -0.67 17.40 0.31
C THR A 129 -0.81 15.96 0.77
N ALA A 130 -0.49 15.00 -0.09
CA ALA A 130 -0.56 13.58 0.22
C ALA A 130 0.50 13.19 1.26
N ALA A 131 1.72 13.71 1.16
CA ALA A 131 2.78 13.47 2.14
C ALA A 131 2.42 14.01 3.53
N GLU A 132 1.82 15.20 3.61
CA GLU A 132 1.36 15.80 4.88
C GLU A 132 0.23 15.02 5.54
N GLN A 133 -0.60 14.34 4.74
CA GLN A 133 -1.80 13.64 5.21
C GLN A 133 -1.63 12.13 5.37
N SER A 134 -0.53 11.57 4.86
CA SER A 134 -0.24 10.14 4.93
C SER A 134 0.42 9.78 6.26
N LYS A 135 0.20 8.55 6.74
CA LYS A 135 0.84 8.08 7.99
C LYS A 135 2.33 7.84 7.79
N HIS A 136 2.72 7.32 6.63
CA HIS A 136 4.10 7.06 6.23
C HIS A 136 4.35 7.54 4.80
N VAL A 137 5.55 8.06 4.55
CA VAL A 137 6.08 8.49 3.24
C VAL A 137 7.45 7.87 3.05
#